data_AF-A0A6J3C5F1-F1
#
_entry.id   AF-A0A6J3C5F1-F1
#
_cell.length_a   1.000
_cell.length_b   1.000
_cell.length_c   1.000
_cell.angle_alpha   90.00
_cell.angle_beta   90.00
_cell.angle_gamma   90.00
#
_symmetry.space_group_name_H-M   'P 1'
#
loop_
_entity.id
_entity.type
_entity.pdbx_description
1 polymer ?
#
loop_
_entity_poly.entity_id
_entity_poly.type
_entity_poly.pdbx_seq_one_letter_code
_entity_poly.pdbx_strand_id
1 'polypeptide(L)'
;MEMGKLATAALADVYGTKYQVGTATEMHQQASGMSHDWAKARAGIKFSYHVDLGDSIGPYGYILPAAQIVSTARETWEAVKVIIDNLSSS
;
A
#
# COMPACT_ATOMS: atom_id res chain seq x y z
N MET A 1 1.56 12.33 0.63
CA MET A 1 0.99 11.48 1.71
C MET A 1 -0.53 11.43 1.68
N GLU A 2 -1.23 12.47 1.23
CA GLU A 2 -2.70 12.50 1.22
C GLU A 2 -3.35 11.37 0.39
N MET A 3 -2.86 11.10 -0.83
CA MET A 3 -3.23 9.89 -1.59
C MET A 3 -3.15 8.57 -0.82
N GLY A 4 -2.09 8.37 -0.02
CA GLY A 4 -1.96 7.16 0.79
C GLY A 4 -3.06 7.06 1.84
N LYS A 5 -3.42 8.18 2.49
CA LYS A 5 -4.49 8.21 3.49
C LYS A 5 -5.86 7.89 2.88
N LEU A 6 -6.16 8.46 1.71
CA LEU A 6 -7.39 8.17 0.97
C LEU A 6 -7.48 6.69 0.59
N ALA A 7 -6.39 6.14 0.05
CA ALA A 7 -6.32 4.73 -0.33
C ALA A 7 -6.53 3.79 0.89
N THR A 8 -5.86 4.07 2.01
CA THR A 8 -6.01 3.25 3.23
C THR A 8 -7.38 3.39 3.89
N ALA A 9 -8.05 4.53 3.74
CA ALA A 9 -9.42 4.71 4.22
C ALA A 9 -10.40 3.83 3.42
N ALA A 10 -10.31 3.86 2.09
CA ALA A 10 -11.17 3.03 1.23
C ALA A 10 -10.93 1.52 1.42
N LEU A 11 -9.67 1.11 1.67
CA LEU A 11 -9.35 -0.25 2.07
C LEU A 11 -10.05 -0.62 3.38
N ALA A 12 -9.94 0.24 4.40
CA ALA A 12 -10.52 0.01 5.71
C ALA A 12 -12.06 -0.06 5.68
N ASP A 13 -12.72 0.60 4.72
CA ASP A 13 -14.19 0.56 4.59
C ASP A 13 -14.73 -0.83 4.20
N VAL A 14 -13.89 -1.73 3.67
CA VAL A 14 -14.32 -3.09 3.28
C VAL A 14 -14.43 -4.03 4.47
N TYR A 15 -13.36 -4.12 5.28
CA TYR A 15 -13.24 -5.11 6.38
C TYR A 15 -12.74 -4.52 7.70
N GLY A 16 -12.46 -3.21 7.76
CA GLY A 16 -11.89 -2.55 8.94
C GLY A 16 -10.39 -2.70 9.12
N THR A 17 -9.69 -3.29 8.15
CA THR A 17 -8.23 -3.49 8.19
C THR A 17 -7.50 -2.15 8.17
N LYS A 18 -6.56 -1.98 9.11
CA LYS A 18 -5.85 -0.70 9.31
C LYS A 18 -4.44 -0.79 8.77
N TYR A 19 -4.14 0.04 7.77
CA TYR A 19 -2.80 0.23 7.23
C TYR A 19 -2.20 1.53 7.76
N GLN A 20 -0.87 1.56 7.88
CA GLN A 20 -0.13 2.79 8.18
C GLN A 20 0.25 3.49 6.87
N VAL A 21 0.51 4.80 6.91
CA VAL A 21 0.96 5.59 5.76
C VAL A 21 2.16 6.43 6.17
N GLY A 22 3.27 6.30 5.44
CA GLY A 22 4.52 6.99 5.72
C GLY A 22 5.52 6.81 4.59
N THR A 23 6.69 7.42 4.75
CA THR A 23 7.88 7.16 3.94
C THR A 23 8.50 5.82 4.31
N ALA A 24 9.34 5.27 3.42
CA ALA A 24 10.03 4.00 3.68
C ALA A 24 10.83 4.02 5.01
N THR A 25 11.49 5.13 5.33
CA THR A 25 12.28 5.29 6.57
C THR A 25 11.41 5.49 7.82
N GLU A 26 10.18 5.98 7.70
CA GLU A 26 9.25 6.08 8.84
C GLU A 26 8.64 4.72 9.19
N MET A 27 8.44 3.87 8.19
CA MET A 27 7.81 2.56 8.34
C MET A 27 8.81 1.44 8.64
N HIS A 28 10.02 1.55 8.10
CA HIS A 28 11.05 0.53 8.15
C HIS A 28 12.41 1.15 8.44
N GLN A 29 13.45 0.32 8.50
CA GLN A 29 14.82 0.83 8.54
C GLN A 29 15.20 1.47 7.20
N GLN A 30 16.12 2.43 7.24
CA GLN A 30 16.62 3.09 6.04
C GLN A 30 17.25 2.05 5.10
N ALA A 31 16.70 1.96 3.89
CA ALA A 31 17.20 1.13 2.81
C ALA A 31 17.50 2.02 1.60
N SER A 32 18.38 1.54 0.71
CA SER A 32 18.65 2.22 -0.57
C SER A 32 18.56 1.23 -1.73
N GLY A 33 18.26 1.74 -2.92
CA GLY A 33 18.17 0.92 -4.13
C GLY A 33 16.85 0.17 -4.30
N MET A 34 15.80 0.57 -3.58
CA MET A 34 14.47 -0.02 -3.73
C MET A 34 13.88 0.35 -5.10
N SER A 35 13.03 -0.52 -5.64
CA SER A 35 12.40 -0.31 -6.95
C SER A 35 11.60 1.00 -7.00
N HIS A 36 10.90 1.35 -5.92
CA HIS A 36 10.12 2.58 -5.83
C HIS A 36 10.99 3.85 -5.82
N ASP A 37 12.20 3.78 -5.24
CA ASP A 37 13.18 4.88 -5.26
C ASP A 37 13.70 5.11 -6.67
N TRP A 38 14.06 4.03 -7.37
CA TRP A 38 14.52 4.10 -8.76
C TRP A 38 13.42 4.63 -9.68
N ALA A 39 12.20 4.12 -9.56
CA ALA A 39 11.04 4.57 -10.32
C ALA A 39 10.82 6.08 -10.15
N LYS A 40 10.92 6.57 -8.92
CA LYS A 40 10.75 7.98 -8.59
C LYS A 40 11.90 8.85 -9.09
N ALA A 41 13.14 8.47 -8.80
CA ALA A 41 14.32 9.33 -8.99
C ALA A 41 14.99 9.19 -10.37
N ARG A 42 14.89 8.02 -11.02
CA ARG A 42 15.52 7.74 -12.32
C ARG A 42 14.53 7.69 -13.46
N ALA A 43 13.40 7.01 -13.29
CA ALA A 43 12.37 6.94 -14.32
C ALA A 43 11.42 8.16 -14.33
N GLY A 44 11.49 9.03 -13.32
CA GLY A 44 10.65 10.22 -13.23
C GLY A 44 9.17 9.93 -12.95
N ILE A 45 8.84 8.73 -12.47
CA ILE A 45 7.45 8.35 -12.17
C ILE A 45 6.99 9.15 -10.95
N LYS A 46 6.04 10.07 -11.16
CA LYS A 46 5.56 10.99 -10.11
C LYS A 46 4.93 10.24 -8.93
N PHE A 47 4.22 9.15 -9.19
CA PHE A 47 3.48 8.40 -8.19
C PHE A 47 4.03 6.98 -8.12
N SER A 48 4.84 6.74 -7.09
CA SER A 48 5.53 5.46 -6.84
C SER A 48 5.25 5.08 -5.40
N TYR A 49 4.69 3.88 -5.18
CA TYR A 49 4.23 3.40 -3.89
C TYR A 49 4.74 1.99 -3.62
N HIS A 50 5.05 1.71 -2.36
CA HIS A 50 5.32 0.37 -1.84
C HIS A 50 4.20 0.00 -0.88
N VAL A 51 3.70 -1.24 -0.95
CA VAL A 51 2.62 -1.72 -0.10
C VAL A 51 3.02 -3.05 0.50
N ASP A 52 3.06 -3.11 1.83
CA ASP A 52 3.20 -4.36 2.58
C ASP A 52 1.80 -4.85 2.96
N LEU A 53 1.39 -5.99 2.41
CA LEU A 53 0.07 -6.57 2.65
C LEU A 53 -0.04 -7.22 4.04
N GLY A 54 -1.27 -7.56 4.41
CA GLY A 54 -1.58 -8.26 5.66
C GLY A 54 -0.80 -9.58 5.85
N ASP A 55 -0.61 -10.02 7.09
CA ASP A 55 -1.25 -9.53 8.31
C ASP A 55 -0.46 -8.46 9.08
N SER A 56 0.52 -7.77 8.46
CA SER A 56 1.32 -6.64 8.98
C SER A 56 1.99 -6.82 10.36
N ILE A 57 1.22 -7.07 11.43
CA ILE A 57 1.60 -7.29 12.83
C ILE A 57 1.01 -8.62 13.37
N GLY A 58 0.28 -9.38 12.55
CA GLY A 58 -0.38 -10.60 12.96
C GLY A 58 0.55 -11.83 13.00
N PRO A 59 0.03 -12.99 13.44
CA PRO A 59 0.83 -14.17 13.73
C PRO A 59 1.32 -14.92 12.48
N TYR A 60 0.82 -14.59 11.29
CA TYR A 60 1.05 -15.41 10.09
C TYR A 60 2.22 -14.91 9.25
N GLY A 61 2.43 -13.60 9.16
CA GLY A 61 3.48 -13.01 8.34
C GLY A 61 3.44 -13.56 6.90
N TYR A 62 4.56 -14.15 6.45
CA TYR A 62 4.66 -14.70 5.10
C TYR A 62 3.82 -15.96 4.85
N ILE A 63 3.31 -16.63 5.89
CA ILE A 63 2.50 -17.86 5.77
C ILE A 63 1.03 -17.54 6.08
N LEU A 64 0.50 -16.51 5.43
CA LEU A 64 -0.90 -16.11 5.55
C LEU A 64 -1.83 -17.26 5.08
N PRO A 65 -2.88 -17.62 5.85
CA PRO A 65 -3.82 -18.65 5.45
C PRO A 65 -4.45 -18.35 4.08
N ALA A 66 -4.54 -19.37 3.22
CA ALA A 66 -5.11 -19.21 1.86
C ALA A 66 -6.54 -18.64 1.86
N ALA A 67 -7.30 -18.87 2.95
CA ALA A 67 -8.63 -18.29 3.14
C ALA A 67 -8.63 -16.75 3.14
N GLN A 68 -7.51 -16.10 3.43
CA GLN A 68 -7.38 -14.64 3.45
C GLN A 68 -6.99 -14.03 2.09
N ILE A 69 -6.62 -14.83 1.09
CA ILE A 69 -6.17 -14.32 -0.23
C ILE A 69 -7.24 -13.42 -0.84
N VAL A 70 -8.49 -13.88 -0.89
CA VAL A 70 -9.58 -13.14 -1.54
C VAL A 70 -9.98 -11.89 -0.76
N SER A 71 -9.97 -11.94 0.57
CA SER A 71 -10.28 -10.77 1.40
C SER A 71 -9.20 -9.69 1.27
N THR A 72 -7.92 -10.08 1.37
CA THR A 72 -6.79 -9.15 1.20
C THR A 72 -6.78 -8.53 -0.19
N ALA A 73 -7.03 -9.32 -1.24
CA ALA A 73 -7.11 -8.80 -2.60
C ALA A 73 -8.26 -7.80 -2.76
N ARG A 74 -9.44 -8.10 -2.19
CA ARG A 74 -10.62 -7.24 -2.33
C ARG A 74 -10.45 -5.88 -1.64
N GLU A 75 -9.96 -5.85 -0.41
CA GLU A 75 -9.72 -4.57 0.29
C GLU A 75 -8.60 -3.76 -0.38
N THR A 76 -7.52 -4.44 -0.82
CA THR A 76 -6.41 -3.78 -1.51
C THR A 76 -6.86 -3.19 -2.85
N TRP A 77 -7.79 -3.85 -3.54
CA TRP A 77 -8.32 -3.34 -4.80
C TRP A 77 -9.07 -2.02 -4.63
N GLU A 78 -9.80 -1.82 -3.53
CA GLU A 78 -10.46 -0.54 -3.24
C GLU A 78 -9.43 0.60 -3.08
N ALA A 79 -8.30 0.35 -2.40
CA ALA A 79 -7.18 1.29 -2.34
C ALA A 79 -6.61 1.64 -3.73
N VAL A 80 -6.40 0.62 -4.58
CA VAL A 80 -5.86 0.81 -5.93
C VAL A 80 -6.79 1.66 -6.79
N LYS A 81 -8.11 1.41 -6.76
CA LYS A 81 -9.09 2.24 -7.49
C LYS A 81 -9.02 3.70 -7.07
N VAL A 82 -9.02 3.97 -5.77
CA VAL A 82 -8.92 5.36 -5.26
C VAL A 82 -7.65 6.05 -5.74
N ILE A 83 -6.52 5.34 -5.79
CA ILE A 83 -5.29 5.89 -6.36
C ILE A 83 -5.52 6.25 -7.82
N ILE A 84 -6.00 5.32 -8.64
CA ILE A 84 -6.21 5.52 -10.08
C ILE A 84 -7.18 6.68 -10.36
N ASP A 85 -8.33 6.73 -9.69
CA ASP A 85 -9.38 7.72 -9.92
C ASP A 85 -8.89 9.16 -9.64
N ASN A 86 -8.05 9.32 -8.61
CA ASN A 86 -7.47 10.62 -8.26
C ASN A 86 -6.27 10.99 -9.15
N LEU A 87 -5.59 10.00 -9.76
CA LEU A 87 -4.58 10.26 -10.77
C LEU A 87 -5.18 10.76 -12.08
N SER A 88 -6.34 10.22 -12.50
CA SER A 88 -7.03 10.64 -13.74
C SER A 88 -7.71 12.00 -13.63
N SER A 89 -7.91 12.50 -12.41
CA SER A 89 -8.58 13.78 -12.14
C SER A 89 -7.59 14.95 -11.95
N SER A 90 -6.28 14.70 -12.14
CA SER A 90 -5.17 15.63 -11.86
C SER A 90 -4.48 16.16 -13.10
#